data_AF-A0A6B8M1C8-F1
#
_entry.id   AF-A0A6B8M1C8-F1
#
_cell.length_a   1.000
_cell.length_b   1.000
_cell.length_c   1.000
_cell.angle_alpha   90.00
_cell.angle_beta   90.00
_cell.angle_gamma   90.00
#
_symmetry.space_group_name_H-M   'P 1'
#
loop_
_entity.id
_entity.type
_entity.pdbx_description
1 polymer ?
#
loop_
_entity_poly.entity_id
_entity_poly.type
_entity_poly.pdbx_seq_one_letter_code
_entity_poly.pdbx_strand_id
1 'polypeptide(L)'
;MARKIWLFYAVATIAAALVLLSVYVNAYDDYDIGDRLRAVGRFARLGMAAISFPLGPLAGLLADRPLESAFACGDPNEPCAFFLNWNTRFAALCVQIAILRWAAGRR
;
A
#
# COMPACT_ATOMS: atom_id res chain seq x y z
N MET A 1 14.29 0.71 23.02
CA MET A 1 14.63 0.73 21.58
C MET A 1 13.41 0.66 20.66
N ALA A 2 12.44 -0.22 20.91
CA ALA A 2 11.22 -0.38 20.08
C ALA A 2 10.48 0.93 19.76
N ARG A 3 10.34 1.85 20.72
CA ARG A 3 9.69 3.16 20.52
C ARG A 3 10.42 4.08 19.53
N LYS A 4 11.76 4.02 19.47
CA LYS A 4 12.57 4.84 18.53
C LYS A 4 12.52 4.27 17.11
N ILE A 5 12.56 2.95 16.99
CA ILE A 5 12.40 2.24 15.70
C ILE A 5 11.00 2.50 15.13
N TRP A 6 9.97 2.53 15.99
CA TRP A 6 8.60 2.88 15.61
C TRP A 6 8.50 4.32 15.09
N LEU A 7 9.13 5.27 15.79
CA LEU A 7 9.12 6.67 15.37
C LEU A 7 9.81 6.82 14.01
N PHE A 8 10.95 6.15 13.81
CA PHE A 8 11.67 6.16 12.54
C PHE A 8 10.84 5.54 11.41
N TYR A 9 10.20 4.39 11.65
CA TYR A 9 9.34 3.74 10.66
C TYR A 9 8.13 4.63 10.31
N ALA A 10 7.43 5.19 11.30
CA ALA A 10 6.29 6.08 11.07
C ALA A 10 6.71 7.33 10.29
N VAL A 11 7.83 7.96 10.66
CA VAL A 11 8.38 9.12 9.96
C VAL A 11 8.78 8.77 8.52
N ALA A 12 9.45 7.64 8.31
CA ALA A 12 9.83 7.18 6.97
C ALA A 12 8.58 6.91 6.09
N THR A 13 7.53 6.35 6.69
CA THR A 13 6.27 6.06 6.00
C THR A 13 5.52 7.34 5.63
N ILE A 14 5.43 8.30 6.55
CA ILE A 14 4.82 9.62 6.31
C ILE A 14 5.64 10.39 5.28
N ALA A 15 6.97 10.40 5.38
CA ALA A 15 7.84 11.04 4.41
C ALA A 15 7.68 10.41 3.01
N ALA A 16 7.61 9.07 2.93
CA ALA A 16 7.34 8.38 1.67
C ALA A 16 5.96 8.77 1.11
N ALA A 17 4.92 8.85 1.94
CA ALA A 17 3.59 9.27 1.53
C ALA A 17 3.54 10.74 1.07
N LEU A 18 4.31 11.63 1.71
CA LEU A 18 4.43 13.04 1.31
C LEU A 18 5.23 13.20 0.01
N VAL A 19 6.27 12.40 -0.20
CA VAL A 19 7.02 12.36 -1.48
C VAL A 19 6.12 11.81 -2.59
N LEU A 20 5.32 10.80 -2.30
CA LEU A 20 4.27 10.29 -3.18
C LEU A 20 3.29 11.39 -3.59
N LEU A 21 2.80 12.13 -2.61
CA LEU A 21 1.86 13.23 -2.83
C LEU A 21 2.51 14.38 -3.61
N SER A 22 3.79 14.70 -3.35
CA SER A 22 4.50 15.77 -4.07
C SER A 22 4.79 15.40 -5.52
N VAL A 23 5.12 14.13 -5.80
CA VAL A 23 5.24 13.59 -7.16
C VAL A 23 3.88 13.62 -7.85
N TYR A 24 2.80 13.29 -7.14
CA TYR A 24 1.44 13.35 -7.67
C TYR A 24 1.03 14.78 -8.07
N VAL A 25 1.28 15.76 -7.21
CA VAL A 25 0.97 17.18 -7.48
C VAL A 25 1.83 17.75 -8.60
N ASN A 26 3.15 17.49 -8.59
CA ASN A 26 4.05 17.96 -9.67
C ASN A 26 3.76 17.28 -11.02
N ALA A 27 3.30 16.03 -11.03
CA ALA A 27 2.94 15.34 -12.26
C ALA A 27 1.68 15.94 -12.93
N TYR A 28 0.85 16.65 -12.16
CA TYR A 28 -0.42 17.24 -12.59
C TYR A 28 -0.28 18.58 -13.32
N ASP A 29 0.86 19.27 -13.17
CA ASP A 29 0.99 20.68 -13.59
C ASP A 29 1.31 20.85 -15.09
N ASP A 30 1.81 19.82 -15.78
CA ASP A 30 2.16 19.94 -17.21
C ASP A 30 2.25 18.57 -17.93
N TYR A 31 1.32 18.32 -18.87
CA TYR A 31 1.29 17.29 -19.94
C TYR A 31 0.97 15.81 -19.63
N ASP A 32 0.18 15.23 -20.55
CA ASP A 32 -0.20 13.81 -20.80
C ASP A 32 -0.59 12.95 -19.58
N ILE A 33 -1.86 13.08 -19.18
CA ILE A 33 -2.45 12.56 -17.94
C ILE A 33 -2.43 11.01 -17.87
N GLY A 34 -2.51 10.30 -19.00
CA GLY A 34 -2.67 8.84 -19.02
C GLY A 34 -1.45 8.05 -18.56
N ASP A 35 -0.27 8.36 -19.07
CA ASP A 35 0.95 7.60 -18.76
C ASP A 35 1.53 7.96 -17.39
N ARG A 36 1.31 9.20 -16.93
CA ARG A 36 1.67 9.61 -15.57
C ARG A 36 0.76 8.99 -14.51
N LEU A 37 -0.55 8.90 -14.75
CA LEU A 37 -1.46 8.17 -13.86
C LEU A 37 -1.10 6.67 -13.77
N ARG A 38 -0.66 6.05 -14.88
CA ARG A 38 -0.13 4.68 -14.84
C ARG A 38 1.16 4.58 -14.02
N ALA A 39 2.09 5.52 -14.20
CA ALA A 39 3.34 5.55 -13.44
C ALA A 39 3.08 5.74 -11.94
N VAL A 40 2.18 6.66 -11.58
CA VAL A 40 1.74 6.90 -10.20
C VAL A 40 1.05 5.66 -9.63
N GLY A 41 0.11 5.05 -10.36
CA GLY A 41 -0.56 3.83 -9.92
C GLY A 41 0.42 2.69 -9.67
N ARG A 42 1.44 2.54 -10.53
CA ARG A 42 2.50 1.55 -10.34
C ARG A 42 3.37 1.86 -9.12
N PHE A 43 3.75 3.14 -8.95
CA PHE A 43 4.55 3.57 -7.80
C PHE A 43 3.78 3.37 -6.49
N ALA A 44 2.52 3.82 -6.42
CA ALA A 44 1.67 3.64 -5.24
C ALA A 44 1.59 2.16 -4.86
N ARG A 45 1.37 1.29 -5.85
CA ARG A 45 1.26 -0.16 -5.62
C ARG A 45 2.54 -0.76 -5.03
N LEU A 46 3.70 -0.33 -5.52
CA LEU A 46 5.01 -0.72 -4.97
C LEU A 46 5.21 -0.16 -3.56
N GLY A 47 4.84 1.10 -3.33
CA GLY A 47 4.89 1.73 -2.01
C GLY A 47 4.03 0.98 -0.99
N MET A 48 2.79 0.63 -1.36
CA MET A 48 1.90 -0.12 -0.49
C MET A 48 2.42 -1.54 -0.23
N ALA A 49 3.02 -2.19 -1.22
CA ALA A 49 3.68 -3.50 -1.01
C ALA A 49 4.86 -3.40 -0.02
N ALA A 50 5.65 -2.33 -0.08
CA ALA A 50 6.77 -2.12 0.83
C ALA A 50 6.30 -1.80 2.26
N ILE A 51 5.32 -0.90 2.41
CA ILE A 51 4.83 -0.48 3.73
C ILE A 51 4.03 -1.60 4.40
N SER A 52 3.29 -2.40 3.64
CA SER A 52 2.57 -3.54 4.19
C SER A 52 3.47 -4.73 4.54
N PHE A 53 4.80 -4.69 4.35
CA PHE A 53 5.67 -5.77 4.80
C PHE A 53 5.75 -5.82 6.36
N PRO A 54 5.64 -7.00 6.99
CA PRO A 54 5.65 -8.34 6.38
C PRO A 54 4.30 -8.97 6.04
N LEU A 55 3.16 -8.48 6.55
CA LEU A 55 1.88 -9.20 6.34
C LEU A 55 1.26 -8.98 4.95
N GLY A 56 1.65 -7.93 4.23
CA GLY A 56 1.13 -7.55 2.93
C GLY A 56 1.33 -8.59 1.84
N PRO A 57 2.54 -9.13 1.65
CA PRO A 57 2.78 -10.24 0.73
C PRO A 57 1.96 -11.49 1.06
N LEU A 58 1.81 -11.82 2.36
CA LEU A 58 1.03 -12.98 2.81
C LEU A 58 -0.47 -12.78 2.54
N ALA A 59 -0.99 -11.59 2.86
CA ALA A 59 -2.38 -11.23 2.59
C ALA A 59 -2.68 -11.24 1.09
N GLY A 60 -1.77 -10.73 0.26
CA GLY A 60 -1.93 -10.77 -1.19
C GLY A 60 -1.97 -12.21 -1.73
N LEU A 61 -1.08 -13.08 -1.27
CA LEU A 61 -1.02 -14.47 -1.74
C LEU A 61 -2.26 -15.28 -1.34
N LEU A 62 -2.85 -14.99 -0.17
CA LEU A 62 -4.02 -15.70 0.34
C LEU A 62 -5.36 -15.13 -0.16
N ALA A 63 -5.46 -13.81 -0.33
CA ALA A 63 -6.72 -13.13 -0.55
C ALA A 63 -6.91 -12.59 -1.97
N ASP A 64 -5.85 -12.25 -2.72
CA ASP A 64 -6.00 -11.56 -4.00
C ASP A 64 -6.75 -12.43 -5.02
N ARG A 65 -6.33 -13.69 -5.24
CA ARG A 65 -7.01 -14.58 -6.20
C ARG A 65 -8.47 -14.91 -5.85
N PRO A 66 -8.83 -15.29 -4.61
CA PRO A 66 -10.23 -15.55 -4.29
C PRO A 66 -11.09 -14.28 -4.32
N LEU A 67 -10.52 -13.11 -4.04
CA LEU A 67 -11.24 -11.84 -4.20
C LEU A 67 -11.41 -11.49 -5.68
N GLU A 68 -10.36 -11.65 -6.49
CA GLU A 68 -10.44 -11.43 -7.94
C GLU A 68 -11.52 -12.31 -8.59
N SER A 69 -11.64 -13.59 -8.18
CA SER A 69 -12.71 -14.46 -8.65
C SER A 69 -14.09 -14.07 -8.10
N ALA A 70 -14.20 -13.68 -6.83
CA ALA A 70 -15.46 -13.25 -6.22
C ALA A 70 -16.02 -11.96 -6.82
N PHE A 71 -15.14 -11.03 -7.22
CA PHE A 71 -15.51 -9.78 -7.87
C PHE A 71 -15.49 -9.87 -9.40
N ALA A 72 -15.25 -11.05 -9.97
CA ALA A 72 -15.18 -11.31 -11.40
C ALA A 72 -14.24 -10.34 -12.15
N CYS A 73 -13.08 -10.02 -11.56
CA CYS A 73 -12.04 -9.27 -12.27
C CYS A 73 -11.51 -10.11 -13.43
N GLY A 74 -11.47 -9.56 -14.65
CA GLY A 74 -11.13 -10.31 -15.87
C GLY A 74 -9.63 -10.57 -16.02
N ASP A 75 -8.80 -9.59 -15.67
CA ASP A 75 -7.33 -9.68 -15.74
C ASP A 75 -6.66 -9.14 -14.46
N PRO A 76 -5.58 -9.76 -13.95
CA PRO A 76 -4.80 -9.26 -12.81
C PRO A 76 -4.16 -7.87 -13.03
N ASN A 77 -4.13 -7.37 -14.27
CA ASN A 77 -3.65 -6.05 -14.67
C ASN A 77 -4.79 -5.04 -14.90
N GLU A 78 -6.04 -5.44 -14.69
CA GLU A 78 -7.18 -4.53 -14.75
C GLU A 78 -7.30 -3.68 -13.46
N PRO A 79 -7.94 -2.50 -13.56
CA PRO A 79 -8.20 -1.64 -12.41
C PRO A 79 -8.89 -2.36 -11.24
N CYS A 80 -9.73 -3.36 -11.54
CA CYS A 80 -10.43 -4.19 -10.56
C CYS A 80 -9.45 -4.97 -9.68
N ALA A 81 -8.54 -5.74 -10.29
CA ALA A 81 -7.52 -6.49 -9.57
C ALA A 81 -6.53 -5.56 -8.84
N PHE A 82 -6.23 -4.40 -9.41
CA PHE A 82 -5.42 -3.37 -8.74
C PHE A 82 -6.07 -2.86 -7.46
N PHE A 83 -7.38 -2.59 -7.51
CA PHE A 83 -8.14 -2.13 -6.35
C PHE A 83 -8.19 -3.17 -5.25
N LEU A 84 -8.45 -4.44 -5.57
CA LEU A 84 -8.47 -5.53 -4.58
C LEU A 84 -7.11 -5.71 -3.92
N ASN A 85 -6.06 -5.79 -4.73
CA ASN A 85 -4.68 -5.93 -4.30
C ASN A 85 -4.19 -4.75 -3.43
N TRP A 86 -4.70 -3.55 -3.67
CA TRP A 86 -4.45 -2.40 -2.80
C TRP A 86 -5.11 -2.59 -1.43
N ASN A 87 -6.40 -2.94 -1.44
CA ASN A 87 -7.19 -3.07 -0.21
C ASN A 87 -6.72 -4.23 0.67
N THR A 88 -6.30 -5.36 0.10
CA THR A 88 -5.73 -6.48 0.86
C THR A 88 -4.45 -6.07 1.58
N ARG A 89 -3.57 -5.32 0.91
CA ARG A 89 -2.34 -4.79 1.52
C ARG A 89 -2.59 -3.70 2.54
N PHE A 90 -3.57 -2.84 2.32
CA PHE A 90 -4.00 -1.85 3.29
C PHE A 90 -4.57 -2.51 4.55
N ALA A 91 -5.44 -3.50 4.40
CA ALA A 91 -5.96 -4.29 5.52
C ALA A 91 -4.83 -4.98 6.29
N ALA A 92 -3.86 -5.57 5.59
CA ALA A 92 -2.68 -6.16 6.21
C ALA A 92 -1.84 -5.16 7.00
N LEU A 93 -1.71 -3.92 6.52
CA LEU A 93 -1.05 -2.84 7.25
C LEU A 93 -1.83 -2.46 8.52
N CYS A 94 -3.15 -2.32 8.43
CA CYS A 94 -3.99 -2.03 9.60
C CYS A 94 -3.87 -3.12 10.67
N VAL A 95 -3.87 -4.40 10.26
CA VAL A 95 -3.67 -5.54 11.17
C VAL A 95 -2.29 -5.49 11.81
N GLN A 96 -1.23 -5.16 11.06
CA GLN A 96 0.11 -4.99 11.63
C GLN A 96 0.15 -3.90 12.68
N ILE A 97 -0.46 -2.74 12.40
CA ILE A 97 -0.54 -1.62 13.34
C ILE A 97 -1.32 -2.04 14.60
N ALA A 98 -2.43 -2.77 14.44
CA ALA A 98 -3.23 -3.26 15.56
C ALA A 98 -2.46 -4.26 16.44
N ILE A 99 -1.80 -5.26 15.83
CA ILE A 99 -0.97 -6.25 16.53
C ILE A 99 0.18 -5.56 17.26
N LEU A 100 0.85 -4.62 16.60
CA LEU A 100 1.97 -3.87 17.19
C LEU A 100 1.51 -2.97 18.33
N ARG A 101 0.39 -2.26 18.19
CA ARG A 101 -0.20 -1.46 19.28
C ARG A 101 -0.53 -2.32 20.49
N TRP A 102 -1.16 -3.46 20.24
CA TRP A 102 -1.51 -4.41 21.29
C TRP A 102 -0.27 -4.98 21.99
N ALA A 103 0.76 -5.37 21.24
CA ALA A 103 2.01 -5.87 21.80
C ALA A 103 2.78 -4.80 22.59
N ALA A 104 2.73 -3.54 22.13
CA ALA A 104 3.35 -2.41 22.82
C ALA A 104 2.60 -2.00 24.09
N GLY A 105 1.26 -2.06 24.10
CA GLY A 105 0.44 -1.73 25.27
C GLY A 105 0.48 -2.76 26.39
N ARG A 106 1.04 -3.95 26.14
CA ARG A 106 1.29 -4.96 27.18
C ARG A 106 2.66 -4.84 27.87
N ARG A 107 3.53 -3.93 27.44
CA ARG A 107 4.82 -3.64 28.06
C ARG A 107 4.77 -2.31 28.79
#